data_AF-A0A1A8T8B2-F1
#
_entry.id   AF-A0A1A8T8B2-F1
#
_cell.length_a   1.000
_cell.length_b   1.000
_cell.length_c   1.000
_cell.angle_alpha   90.00
_cell.angle_beta   90.00
_cell.angle_gamma   90.00
#
_symmetry.space_group_name_H-M   'P 1'
#
loop_
_entity.id
_entity.type
_entity.pdbx_description
1 polymer ?
#
loop_
_entity_poly.entity_id
_entity_poly.type
_entity_poly.pdbx_seq_one_letter_code
_entity_poly.pdbx_strand_id
1 'polypeptide(L)'
;MSKLAENKEQTENSDSTEKAKRNLPIGLIVGFLICFLLSVAASAGITYSLVTSNNPTQLITEQQSEVETQLAAMRQSIEQQNATLSAINAENETLKTYLRHSSATALKNILINQEENIQAYLSVMRQAIGDLGELVPRSSDWETTYQYQMDIALKASMERTTLLNLLKTGEPPASSTSVPAQSTTSP
;
A
#
# COMPACT_ATOMS: atom_id res chain seq x y z
N MET A 1 -44.46 -72.67 9.67
CA MET A 1 -44.83 -73.04 8.29
C MET A 1 -43.55 -73.20 7.48
N SER A 2 -43.49 -74.24 6.64
CA SER A 2 -42.37 -74.68 5.77
C SER A 2 -41.09 -75.13 6.48
N LYS A 3 -40.90 -76.44 6.71
CA LYS A 3 -40.34 -77.47 5.78
C LYS A 3 -38.84 -77.29 5.55
N LEU A 4 -38.01 -78.06 6.28
CA LEU A 4 -37.42 -79.37 5.90
C LEU A 4 -36.18 -79.17 5.00
N ALA A 5 -34.98 -79.69 5.22
CA ALA A 5 -34.31 -80.52 6.24
C ALA A 5 -32.79 -80.38 5.91
N GLU A 6 -31.88 -80.10 6.86
CA GLU A 6 -31.05 -81.07 7.61
C GLU A 6 -30.10 -81.90 6.69
N ASN A 7 -28.79 -81.61 6.60
CA ASN A 7 -27.62 -81.87 7.48
C ASN A 7 -26.91 -83.22 7.21
N LYS A 8 -25.57 -83.13 7.08
CA LYS A 8 -24.51 -84.16 7.21
C LYS A 8 -24.59 -85.37 6.24
N GLU A 9 -23.50 -85.97 5.75
CA GLU A 9 -22.22 -86.25 6.36
C GLU A 9 -21.15 -86.59 5.30
N GLN A 10 -19.97 -86.96 5.80
CA GLN A 10 -18.64 -87.03 5.21
C GLN A 10 -18.28 -88.46 4.73
N THR A 11 -17.12 -88.59 4.07
CA THR A 11 -16.37 -89.84 3.75
C THR A 11 -16.95 -90.66 2.57
N GLU A 12 -16.21 -91.18 1.59
CA GLU A 12 -14.97 -91.94 1.66
C GLU A 12 -14.27 -92.04 0.28
N ASN A 13 -13.00 -92.43 0.33
CA ASN A 13 -12.03 -92.58 -0.76
C ASN A 13 -12.31 -93.74 -1.74
N SER A 14 -11.64 -93.64 -2.91
CA SER A 14 -11.12 -94.73 -3.75
C SER A 14 -12.14 -95.63 -4.48
N ASP A 15 -11.90 -96.18 -5.66
CA ASP A 15 -10.91 -96.07 -6.72
C ASP A 15 -11.47 -96.96 -7.83
N SER A 16 -11.48 -96.50 -9.08
CA SER A 16 -11.28 -97.36 -10.26
C SER A 16 -11.30 -96.51 -11.53
N THR A 17 -10.10 -96.09 -11.92
CA THR A 17 -9.60 -96.12 -13.31
C THR A 17 -10.64 -96.13 -14.44
N GLU A 18 -10.73 -95.00 -15.16
CA GLU A 18 -10.48 -95.04 -16.60
C GLU A 18 -9.99 -93.69 -17.13
N LYS A 19 -9.01 -93.76 -18.02
CA LYS A 19 -8.22 -92.65 -18.52
C LYS A 19 -9.04 -91.80 -19.49
N ALA A 20 -9.15 -90.50 -19.24
CA ALA A 20 -9.41 -89.53 -20.29
C ALA A 20 -8.41 -88.38 -20.16
N LYS A 21 -7.25 -88.53 -20.83
CA LYS A 21 -6.36 -87.42 -21.15
C LYS A 21 -7.18 -86.45 -22.02
N ARG A 22 -7.81 -85.44 -21.42
CA ARG A 22 -8.40 -84.32 -22.16
C ARG A 22 -7.23 -83.50 -22.70
N ASN A 23 -6.81 -83.83 -23.91
CA ASN A 23 -5.94 -82.97 -24.70
C ASN A 23 -6.70 -81.64 -24.83
N LEU A 24 -6.27 -80.58 -24.13
CA LEU A 24 -6.81 -79.26 -24.41
C LEU A 24 -6.60 -79.03 -25.92
N PRO A 25 -7.63 -78.63 -26.66
CA PRO A 25 -7.47 -78.43 -28.09
C PRO A 25 -6.34 -77.42 -28.26
N ILE A 26 -5.30 -77.78 -29.02
CA ILE A 26 -4.12 -76.94 -29.26
C ILE A 26 -4.56 -75.54 -29.73
N GLY A 27 -5.70 -75.44 -30.41
CA GLY A 27 -6.36 -74.18 -30.77
C GLY A 27 -6.77 -73.27 -29.59
N LEU A 28 -7.10 -73.79 -28.41
CA LEU A 28 -7.40 -72.99 -27.22
C LEU A 28 -6.12 -72.44 -26.57
N ILE A 29 -5.04 -73.21 -26.58
CA ILE A 29 -3.71 -72.73 -26.12
C ILE A 29 -3.17 -71.67 -27.08
N VAL A 30 -3.26 -71.90 -28.40
CA VAL A 30 -2.87 -70.92 -29.42
C VAL A 30 -3.75 -69.67 -29.36
N GLY A 31 -5.06 -69.82 -29.17
CA GLY A 31 -5.98 -68.69 -28.98
C GLY A 31 -5.67 -67.87 -27.72
N PHE A 32 -5.33 -68.52 -26.61
CA PHE A 32 -4.90 -67.84 -25.39
C PHE A 32 -3.58 -67.08 -25.60
N LEU A 33 -2.62 -67.67 -26.32
CA LEU A 33 -1.32 -67.04 -26.61
C LEU A 33 -1.47 -65.82 -27.54
N ILE A 34 -2.31 -65.91 -28.58
CA ILE A 34 -2.63 -64.79 -29.47
C ILE A 34 -3.37 -63.67 -28.72
N CYS A 35 -4.33 -64.02 -27.87
CA CYS A 35 -5.07 -63.05 -27.05
C CYS A 35 -4.13 -62.35 -26.04
N PHE A 36 -3.19 -63.09 -25.46
CA PHE A 36 -2.18 -62.54 -24.57
C PHE A 36 -1.24 -61.57 -25.29
N LEU A 37 -0.75 -61.93 -26.48
CA LEU A 37 0.10 -61.05 -27.29
C LEU A 37 -0.64 -59.79 -27.74
N LEU A 38 -1.91 -59.92 -28.15
CA LEU A 38 -2.74 -58.75 -28.51
C LEU A 38 -3.00 -57.84 -27.31
N SER A 39 -3.24 -58.41 -26.13
CA SER A 39 -3.44 -57.63 -24.90
C SER A 39 -2.19 -56.86 -24.50
N VAL A 40 -1.02 -57.51 -24.54
CA VAL A 40 0.27 -56.86 -24.24
C VAL A 40 0.62 -55.81 -25.30
N ALA A 41 0.39 -56.10 -26.59
CA ALA A 41 0.63 -55.15 -27.67
C ALA A 41 -0.31 -53.94 -27.60
N ALA A 42 -1.59 -54.14 -27.25
CA ALA A 42 -2.54 -53.06 -27.05
C ALA A 42 -2.14 -52.19 -25.85
N SER A 43 -1.79 -52.80 -24.71
CA SER A 43 -1.34 -52.08 -23.52
C SER A 43 -0.07 -51.27 -23.76
N ALA A 44 0.94 -51.89 -24.39
CA ALA A 44 2.19 -51.22 -24.74
C ALA A 44 1.97 -50.14 -25.82
N GLY A 45 1.12 -50.40 -26.82
CA GLY A 45 0.78 -49.45 -27.88
C GLY A 45 0.04 -48.23 -27.37
N ILE A 46 -0.92 -48.40 -26.47
CA ILE A 46 -1.64 -47.28 -25.82
C ILE A 46 -0.66 -46.48 -24.95
N THR A 47 0.19 -47.16 -24.17
CA THR A 47 1.19 -46.49 -23.31
C THR A 47 2.20 -45.69 -24.14
N TYR A 48 2.72 -46.28 -25.22
CA TYR A 48 3.65 -45.61 -26.13
C TYR A 48 2.99 -44.44 -26.87
N SER A 49 1.74 -44.60 -27.29
CA SER A 49 0.95 -43.55 -27.93
C SER A 49 0.69 -42.38 -26.97
N LEU A 50 0.34 -42.63 -25.71
CA LEU A 50 0.15 -41.56 -24.72
C LEU A 50 1.46 -40.84 -24.38
N VAL A 51 2.56 -41.56 -24.19
CA VAL A 51 3.88 -40.97 -23.87
C VAL A 51 4.48 -40.21 -25.05
N THR A 52 4.22 -40.65 -26.28
CA THR A 52 4.70 -39.98 -27.51
C THR A 52 3.79 -38.81 -27.91
N SER A 53 2.48 -38.93 -27.71
CA SER A 53 1.51 -37.87 -28.05
C SER A 53 1.55 -36.72 -27.05
N ASN A 54 1.78 -37.02 -25.77
CA ASN A 54 2.02 -36.01 -24.75
C ASN A 54 3.52 -36.01 -24.48
N ASN A 55 4.33 -35.30 -25.27
CA ASN A 55 5.72 -35.01 -24.92
C ASN A 55 5.73 -34.19 -23.62
N PRO A 56 5.86 -34.82 -22.44
CA PRO A 56 5.67 -34.11 -21.18
C PRO A 56 6.80 -33.10 -20.99
N THR A 57 7.97 -33.39 -21.57
CA THR A 57 9.13 -32.52 -21.62
C THR A 57 8.89 -31.23 -22.40
N GLN A 58 8.14 -31.24 -23.50
CA GLN A 58 7.82 -30.02 -24.26
C GLN A 58 6.77 -29.17 -23.53
N LEU A 59 5.70 -29.78 -23.03
CA LEU A 59 4.67 -29.08 -22.25
C LEU A 59 5.23 -28.44 -20.97
N ILE A 60 6.09 -29.16 -20.24
CA ILE A 60 6.77 -28.64 -19.05
C ILE A 60 7.73 -27.50 -19.44
N THR A 61 8.45 -27.61 -20.56
CA THR A 61 9.36 -26.56 -21.03
C THR A 61 8.61 -25.30 -21.46
N GLU A 62 7.49 -25.43 -22.18
CA GLU A 62 6.65 -24.29 -22.55
C GLU A 62 6.01 -23.62 -21.34
N GLN A 63 5.47 -24.41 -20.40
CA GLN A 63 4.85 -23.89 -19.18
C GLN A 63 5.88 -23.24 -18.26
N GLN A 64 7.09 -23.79 -18.18
CA GLN A 64 8.20 -23.18 -17.45
C GLN A 64 8.68 -21.87 -18.10
N SER A 65 8.79 -21.85 -19.44
CA SER A 65 9.09 -20.63 -20.19
C SER A 65 8.02 -19.56 -19.97
N GLU A 66 6.73 -19.94 -19.98
CA GLU A 66 5.61 -19.02 -19.76
C GLU A 66 5.65 -18.42 -18.35
N VAL A 67 5.90 -19.24 -17.33
CA VAL A 67 6.05 -18.80 -15.93
C VAL A 67 7.26 -17.88 -15.78
N GLU A 68 8.40 -18.18 -16.41
CA GLU A 68 9.58 -17.32 -16.40
C GLU A 68 9.30 -15.96 -17.07
N THR A 69 8.58 -15.93 -18.20
CA THR A 69 8.14 -14.68 -18.83
C THR A 69 7.16 -13.89 -17.98
N GLN A 70 6.18 -14.54 -17.33
CA GLN A 70 5.27 -13.85 -16.40
C GLN A 70 6.02 -13.28 -15.20
N LEU A 71 6.98 -14.02 -14.64
CA LEU A 71 7.79 -13.58 -13.51
C LEU A 71 8.67 -12.38 -13.90
N ALA A 72 9.24 -12.40 -15.10
CA ALA A 72 10.00 -11.27 -15.64
C ALA A 72 9.11 -10.04 -15.85
N ALA A 73 7.93 -10.21 -16.45
CA ALA A 73 6.96 -9.13 -16.65
C ALA A 73 6.46 -8.55 -15.31
N MET A 74 6.24 -9.39 -14.31
CA MET A 74 5.82 -8.97 -12.97
C MET A 74 6.92 -8.20 -12.25
N ARG A 75 8.18 -8.64 -12.34
CA ARG A 75 9.33 -7.89 -11.81
C ARG A 75 9.47 -6.52 -12.47
N GLN A 76 9.33 -6.47 -13.79
CA GLN A 76 9.36 -5.21 -14.54
C GLN A 76 8.23 -4.27 -14.11
N SER A 77 7.02 -4.80 -13.90
CA SER A 77 5.88 -4.02 -13.41
C SER A 77 6.11 -3.47 -11.99
N ILE A 78 6.71 -4.27 -11.09
CA ILE A 78 7.05 -3.82 -9.74
C ILE A 78 8.09 -2.69 -9.79
N GLU A 79 9.10 -2.82 -10.64
CA GLU A 79 10.13 -1.79 -10.79
C GLU A 79 9.56 -0.49 -11.36
N GLN A 80 8.67 -0.60 -12.34
CA GLN A 80 7.97 0.54 -12.92
C GLN A 80 7.01 1.21 -11.91
N GLN A 81 6.32 0.42 -11.08
CA GLN A 81 5.50 0.93 -10.00
C GLN A 81 6.33 1.62 -8.91
N ASN A 82 7.48 1.05 -8.53
CA ASN A 82 8.39 1.67 -7.56
C ASN A 82 8.95 2.99 -8.08
N ALA A 83 9.33 3.05 -9.36
CA ALA A 83 9.77 4.29 -10.00
C ALA A 83 8.65 5.35 -9.98
N THR A 84 7.41 4.94 -10.29
CA THR A 84 6.24 5.82 -10.25
C THR A 84 5.96 6.29 -8.83
N LEU A 85 6.04 5.41 -7.83
CA LEU A 85 5.85 5.75 -6.42
C LEU A 85 6.92 6.73 -5.93
N SER A 86 8.16 6.55 -6.36
CA SER A 86 9.26 7.47 -6.06
C SER A 86 9.02 8.85 -6.68
N ALA A 87 8.57 8.91 -7.93
CA ALA A 87 8.22 10.15 -8.60
C ALA A 87 7.05 10.88 -7.90
N ILE A 88 5.97 10.16 -7.57
CA ILE A 88 4.82 10.70 -6.84
C ILE A 88 5.25 11.23 -5.48
N ASN A 89 6.12 10.52 -4.75
CA ASN A 89 6.62 10.99 -3.46
C ASN A 89 7.44 12.29 -3.61
N ALA A 90 8.29 12.37 -4.64
CA ALA A 90 9.05 13.59 -4.92
C ALA A 90 8.12 14.77 -5.25
N GLU A 91 7.12 14.56 -6.10
CA GLU A 91 6.10 15.57 -6.40
C GLU A 91 5.31 15.98 -5.15
N ASN A 92 4.95 15.03 -4.28
CA ASN A 92 4.24 15.33 -3.04
C ASN A 92 5.07 16.22 -2.09
N GLU A 93 6.38 15.96 -1.96
CA GLU A 93 7.28 16.82 -1.18
C GLU A 93 7.42 18.22 -1.80
N THR A 94 7.47 18.34 -3.13
CA THR A 94 7.43 19.67 -3.77
C THR A 94 6.11 20.39 -3.52
N LEU A 95 4.98 19.68 -3.58
CA LEU A 95 3.66 20.25 -3.34
C LEU A 95 3.49 20.68 -1.88
N LYS A 96 3.98 19.87 -0.92
CA LYS A 96 4.08 20.26 0.49
C LYS A 96 4.94 21.50 0.67
N THR A 97 6.04 21.61 -0.05
CA THR A 97 6.91 22.79 -0.02
C THR A 97 6.17 24.03 -0.52
N TYR A 98 5.48 23.95 -1.66
CA TYR A 98 4.63 25.03 -2.17
C TYR A 98 3.47 25.38 -1.21
N LEU A 99 2.87 24.38 -0.56
CA LEU A 99 1.82 24.58 0.44
C LEU A 99 2.35 25.22 1.73
N ARG A 100 3.60 24.95 2.12
CA ARG A 100 4.26 25.62 3.26
C ARG A 100 4.62 27.05 2.94
N HIS A 101 5.05 27.29 1.70
CA HIS A 101 5.23 28.63 1.13
C HIS A 101 3.93 29.21 0.57
N SER A 102 2.78 28.59 0.87
CA SER A 102 1.48 29.01 0.35
C SER A 102 1.22 30.46 0.69
N SER A 103 0.45 31.09 -0.18
CA SER A 103 -0.15 32.40 0.01
C SER A 103 -0.75 32.61 1.40
N ALA A 104 -1.19 31.55 2.11
CA ALA A 104 -1.69 31.63 3.48
C ALA A 104 -0.64 32.14 4.49
N THR A 105 0.60 31.63 4.46
CA THR A 105 1.68 32.09 5.35
C THR A 105 2.14 33.49 4.94
N ALA A 106 2.28 33.74 3.64
CA ALA A 106 2.63 35.06 3.13
C ALA A 106 1.57 36.12 3.52
N LEU A 107 0.29 35.79 3.37
CA LEU A 107 -0.83 36.64 3.73
C LEU A 107 -0.91 36.88 5.24
N LYS A 108 -0.68 35.85 6.06
CA LYS A 108 -0.56 36.01 7.53
C LYS A 108 0.51 37.05 7.87
N ASN A 109 1.70 36.93 7.28
CA ASN A 109 2.79 37.88 7.53
C ASN A 109 2.47 39.30 7.03
N ILE A 110 1.80 39.43 5.89
CA ILE A 110 1.31 40.73 5.39
C ILE A 110 0.32 41.35 6.37
N LEU A 111 -0.65 40.57 6.87
CA LEU A 111 -1.65 41.07 7.83
C LEU A 111 -1.00 41.46 9.16
N ILE A 112 -0.04 40.68 9.66
CA ILE A 112 0.73 41.04 10.86
C ILE A 112 1.47 42.37 10.65
N ASN A 113 2.15 42.52 9.52
CA ASN A 113 2.88 43.74 9.22
C ASN A 113 1.97 44.97 9.06
N GLN A 114 0.77 44.79 8.48
CA GLN A 114 -0.25 45.83 8.43
C GLN A 114 -0.69 46.24 9.83
N GLU A 115 -0.86 45.27 10.73
CA GLU A 115 -1.25 45.55 12.10
C GLU A 115 -0.15 46.32 12.87
N GLU A 116 1.11 45.90 12.73
CA GLU A 116 2.26 46.62 13.30
C GLU A 116 2.35 48.06 12.77
N ASN A 117 2.10 48.27 11.48
CA ASN A 117 2.06 49.60 10.88
C ASN A 117 0.94 50.47 11.48
N ILE A 118 -0.26 49.91 11.66
CA ILE A 118 -1.38 50.59 12.32
C ILE A 118 -1.01 50.98 13.76
N GLN A 119 -0.35 50.10 14.51
CA GLN A 119 0.10 50.39 15.88
C GLN A 119 1.08 51.55 15.92
N ALA A 120 2.08 51.54 15.04
CA ALA A 120 3.05 52.63 14.93
C ALA A 120 2.37 53.96 14.58
N TYR A 121 1.45 53.94 13.61
CA TYR A 121 0.68 55.11 13.22
C TYR A 121 -0.17 55.67 14.38
N LEU A 122 -0.92 54.82 15.07
CA LEU A 122 -1.75 55.24 16.20
C LEU A 122 -0.92 55.79 17.36
N SER A 123 0.27 55.23 17.61
CA SER A 123 1.20 55.74 18.63
C SER A 123 1.68 57.16 18.33
N VAL A 124 2.09 57.42 17.08
CA VAL A 124 2.50 58.75 16.64
C VAL A 124 1.33 59.73 16.69
N MET A 125 0.15 59.29 16.24
CA MET A 125 -1.05 60.12 16.26
C MET A 125 -1.48 60.50 17.68
N ARG A 126 -1.39 59.57 18.64
CA ARG A 126 -1.67 59.84 20.05
C ARG A 126 -0.76 60.93 20.61
N GLN A 127 0.54 60.87 20.28
CA GLN A 127 1.51 61.92 20.67
C GLN A 127 1.15 63.27 20.04
N ALA A 128 0.89 63.29 18.73
CA ALA A 128 0.51 64.51 18.02
C ALA A 128 -0.77 65.16 18.57
N ILE A 129 -1.76 64.36 19.00
CA ILE A 129 -2.97 64.86 19.65
C ILE A 129 -2.68 65.44 21.04
N GLY A 130 -1.77 64.82 21.82
CA GLY A 130 -1.30 65.38 23.08
C GLY A 130 -0.64 66.75 22.87
N ASP A 131 0.31 66.83 21.93
CA ASP A 131 1.00 68.07 21.61
C ASP A 131 0.03 69.18 21.13
N LEU A 132 -0.97 68.82 20.30
CA LEU A 132 -2.03 69.74 19.88
C LEU A 132 -2.93 70.17 21.05
N GLY A 133 -3.18 69.27 21.99
CA GLY A 133 -3.91 69.54 23.22
C GLY A 133 -3.24 70.65 24.03
N GLU A 134 -1.93 70.59 24.22
CA GLU A 134 -1.17 71.61 24.97
C GLU A 134 -1.20 72.99 24.29
N LEU A 135 -1.26 73.04 22.96
CA LEU A 135 -1.22 74.28 22.18
C LEU A 135 -2.58 74.98 22.06
N VAL A 136 -3.69 74.24 22.19
CA VAL A 136 -5.04 74.75 21.93
C VAL A 136 -5.77 75.03 23.26
N PRO A 137 -6.24 76.25 23.52
CA PRO A 137 -7.04 76.54 24.72
C PRO A 137 -8.33 75.72 24.76
N ARG A 138 -8.69 75.20 25.95
CA ARG A 138 -9.91 74.39 26.18
C ARG A 138 -9.98 73.10 25.36
N SER A 139 -8.83 72.49 25.11
CA SER A 139 -8.69 71.26 24.32
C SER A 139 -8.89 69.95 25.08
N SER A 140 -8.82 69.99 26.42
CA SER A 140 -8.79 68.82 27.30
C SER A 140 -9.86 67.77 27.00
N ASP A 141 -11.07 68.21 26.67
CA ASP A 141 -12.21 67.33 26.49
C ASP A 141 -12.12 66.52 25.18
N TRP A 142 -11.74 67.18 24.07
CA TRP A 142 -11.55 66.46 22.81
C TRP A 142 -10.26 65.66 22.83
N GLU A 143 -9.17 66.19 23.39
CA GLU A 143 -7.89 65.50 23.54
C GLU A 143 -8.07 64.15 24.26
N THR A 144 -8.69 64.18 25.45
CA THR A 144 -8.98 62.98 26.23
C THR A 144 -9.82 61.98 25.45
N THR A 145 -10.84 62.48 24.73
CA THR A 145 -11.74 61.64 23.94
C THR A 145 -10.98 60.95 22.79
N TYR A 146 -10.16 61.68 22.03
CA TYR A 146 -9.42 61.13 20.91
C TYR A 146 -8.31 60.18 21.36
N GLN A 147 -7.57 60.53 22.43
CA GLN A 147 -6.56 59.62 23.00
C GLN A 147 -7.19 58.31 23.47
N TYR A 148 -8.35 58.36 24.15
CA TYR A 148 -9.08 57.17 24.57
C TYR A 148 -9.49 56.28 23.38
N GLN A 149 -9.98 56.88 22.30
CA GLN A 149 -10.37 56.13 21.10
C GLN A 149 -9.16 55.50 20.40
N MET A 150 -8.01 56.20 20.38
CA MET A 150 -6.76 55.65 19.85
C MET A 150 -6.26 54.47 20.70
N ASP A 151 -6.41 54.55 22.03
CA ASP A 151 -6.05 53.45 22.93
C ASP A 151 -6.93 52.21 22.71
N ILE A 152 -8.24 52.39 22.49
CA ILE A 152 -9.13 51.30 22.12
C ILE A 152 -8.69 50.68 20.79
N ALA A 153 -8.42 51.50 19.77
CA ALA A 153 -8.01 51.03 18.46
C ALA A 153 -6.67 50.29 18.51
N LEU A 154 -5.72 50.79 19.29
CA LEU A 154 -4.42 50.19 19.51
C LEU A 154 -4.55 48.84 20.23
N LYS A 155 -5.41 48.75 21.25
CA LYS A 155 -5.68 47.49 21.94
C LYS A 155 -6.30 46.46 20.99
N ALA A 156 -7.33 46.85 20.24
CA ALA A 156 -7.97 45.97 19.25
C ALA A 156 -7.00 45.53 18.14
N SER A 157 -6.03 46.39 17.82
CA SER A 157 -4.93 46.09 16.91
C SER A 157 -4.00 45.00 17.46
N MET A 158 -3.50 45.14 18.69
CA MET A 158 -2.66 44.12 19.33
C MET A 158 -3.38 42.78 19.49
N GLU A 159 -4.68 42.79 19.80
CA GLU A 159 -5.51 41.58 19.87
C GLU A 159 -5.56 40.86 18.51
N ARG A 160 -5.75 41.61 17.41
CA ARG A 160 -5.71 41.04 16.05
C ARG A 160 -4.33 40.47 15.70
N THR A 161 -3.23 41.15 16.02
CA THR A 161 -1.87 40.59 15.86
C THR A 161 -1.70 39.28 16.63
N THR A 162 -2.20 39.24 17.88
CA THR A 162 -2.11 38.05 18.72
C THR A 162 -2.89 36.87 18.11
N LEU A 163 -4.10 37.12 17.63
CA LEU A 163 -4.90 36.10 16.93
C LEU A 163 -4.20 35.61 15.65
N LEU A 164 -3.62 36.52 14.87
CA LEU A 164 -2.87 36.17 13.66
C LEU A 164 -1.63 35.33 13.98
N ASN A 165 -0.93 35.62 15.07
CA ASN A 165 0.22 34.82 15.52
C ASN A 165 -0.18 33.41 15.95
N LEU A 166 -1.37 33.25 16.54
CA LEU A 166 -1.93 31.95 16.94
C LEU A 166 -2.42 31.11 15.74
N LEU A 167 -2.69 31.74 14.59
CA LEU A 167 -3.09 31.02 13.39
C LEU A 167 -1.95 30.11 12.90
N LYS A 168 -2.22 28.81 12.90
CA LYS A 168 -1.33 27.79 12.34
C LYS A 168 -1.47 27.76 10.82
N THR A 169 -0.57 28.40 10.10
CA THR A 169 -0.52 28.39 8.63
C THR A 169 0.60 27.50 8.15
N GLY A 170 0.51 26.18 8.34
CA GLY A 170 1.48 25.22 7.77
C GLY A 170 2.97 25.41 8.15
N GLU A 171 3.29 26.33 9.06
CA GLU A 171 4.65 26.64 9.49
C GLU A 171 5.26 25.39 10.15
N PRO A 172 6.52 25.02 9.82
CA PRO A 172 7.27 24.08 10.65
C PRO A 172 7.22 24.60 12.10
N PRO A 173 7.07 23.72 13.11
CA PRO A 173 7.31 24.15 14.49
C PRO A 173 8.69 24.81 14.50
N ALA A 174 8.74 26.07 14.92
CA ALA A 174 10.01 26.77 15.09
C ALA A 174 10.87 25.86 15.95
N SER A 175 11.93 25.31 15.36
CA SER A 175 12.92 24.55 16.10
C SER A 175 13.55 25.53 17.07
N SER A 176 13.00 25.60 18.28
CA SER A 176 13.65 26.12 19.46
C SER A 176 14.79 25.16 19.81
N THR A 177 15.83 25.17 18.99
CA THR A 177 17.11 24.60 19.34
C THR A 177 18.09 25.75 19.25
N SER A 178 18.08 26.56 20.31
CA SER A 178 19.29 27.21 20.79
C SER A 178 20.34 26.11 21.03
N VAL A 179 21.11 25.77 20.01
CA VAL A 179 22.35 25.01 20.20
C VAL A 179 23.32 26.00 20.84
N PRO A 180 23.78 25.76 22.08
CA PRO A 180 24.84 26.59 22.65
C PRO A 180 26.10 26.38 21.81
N ALA A 181 26.75 27.48 21.46
CA ALA A 181 28.00 27.53 20.72
C ALA A 181 28.99 26.48 21.28
N GLN A 182 29.34 25.49 20.47
CA GLN A 182 30.47 24.62 20.74
C GLN A 182 31.75 25.47 20.63
N SER A 183 32.31 25.80 21.77
CA SER A 183 33.68 26.27 21.91
C SER A 183 34.64 25.17 21.43
N THR A 184 35.20 25.36 20.23
CA THR A 184 36.33 24.58 19.74
C THR A 184 37.59 25.00 20.48
N THR A 185 38.00 24.23 21.48
CA THR A 185 39.40 24.21 21.93
C THR A 185 40.04 22.99 21.26
N SER A 186 40.99 23.24 20.36
CA SER A 186 41.86 22.22 19.75
C SER A 186 43.25 22.22 20.43
N PRO A 187 43.97 21.09 20.34
CA PRO A 187 45.04 20.69 21.26
C PRO A 187 46.36 21.47 21.15
#